data_AF-A0A8H3ZD69-F1
#
_entry.id   AF-A0A8H3ZD69-F1
#
_cell.length_a   1.000
_cell.length_b   1.000
_cell.length_c   1.000
_cell.angle_alpha   90.00
_cell.angle_beta   90.00
_cell.angle_gamma   90.00
#
_symmetry.space_group_name_H-M   'P 1'
#
loop_
_entity.id
_entity.type
_entity.pdbx_description
1 polymer ?
#
loop_
_entity_poly.entity_id
_entity_poly.type
_entity_poly.pdbx_seq_one_letter_code
_entity_poly.pdbx_strand_id
1 'polypeptide(L)'
;MHLILTGATGLVGSSVLDAMLKSKDVTKISILSRRPVPMAGNNPKANVIIHKDFETFDPSVLAKVDDADGVVWALGISQTKVTKEEYVKITKDFPLAAAAAFAKIPSTDEKPFRFVYVSSGGATATPGLFTPYYGAVKGEAEVALAKLRTSKFNVESVRPMGVDPSNHEAIKPYIPDPGFTYHAMSAVLGRS
;
A
#
# COMPACT_ATOMS: atom_id res chain seq x y z
N MET A 1 -14.16 -9.23 8.49
CA MET A 1 -12.68 -9.25 8.42
C MET A 1 -12.15 -7.92 8.88
N HIS A 2 -11.03 -7.95 9.60
CA HIS A 2 -10.28 -6.76 9.98
C HIS A 2 -9.08 -6.60 9.03
N LEU A 3 -9.00 -5.46 8.33
CA LEU A 3 -7.92 -5.19 7.39
C LEU A 3 -7.10 -3.97 7.81
N ILE A 4 -5.79 -4.06 7.62
CA ILE A 4 -4.88 -2.94 7.73
C ILE A 4 -4.76 -2.27 6.36
N LEU A 5 -4.71 -0.93 6.34
CA LEU A 5 -4.45 -0.17 5.12
C LEU A 5 -3.32 0.83 5.35
N THR A 6 -2.35 0.86 4.44
CA THR A 6 -1.34 1.92 4.38
C THR A 6 -1.51 2.76 3.12
N GLY A 7 -0.99 3.99 3.10
CA GLY A 7 -1.06 4.84 1.91
C GLY A 7 -2.46 5.34 1.54
N ALA A 8 -3.40 5.35 2.49
CA ALA A 8 -4.82 5.73 2.28
C ALA A 8 -5.06 7.17 1.78
N THR A 9 -4.02 8.00 1.67
CA THR A 9 -4.07 9.37 1.15
C THR A 9 -3.42 9.51 -0.24
N GLY A 10 -3.08 8.39 -0.88
CA GLY A 10 -2.62 8.33 -2.26
C GLY A 10 -3.69 7.72 -3.17
N LEU A 11 -3.49 7.82 -4.48
CA LEU A 11 -4.45 7.36 -5.49
C LEU A 11 -4.99 5.95 -5.23
N VAL A 12 -4.11 4.94 -5.21
CA VAL A 12 -4.52 3.54 -5.01
C VAL A 12 -5.09 3.32 -3.61
N GLY A 13 -4.44 3.86 -2.59
CA GLY A 13 -4.88 3.66 -1.21
C GLY A 13 -6.25 4.27 -0.92
N SER A 14 -6.58 5.41 -1.50
CA SER A 14 -7.92 6.01 -1.39
C SER A 14 -8.97 5.15 -2.12
N SER A 15 -8.66 4.59 -3.30
CA SER A 15 -9.56 3.64 -3.98
C SER A 15 -9.82 2.39 -3.14
N VAL A 16 -8.77 1.85 -2.52
CA VAL A 16 -8.88 0.68 -1.62
C VAL A 16 -9.71 1.04 -0.39
N LEU A 17 -9.51 2.22 0.20
CA LEU A 17 -10.30 2.66 1.35
C LEU A 17 -11.78 2.77 0.99
N ASP A 18 -12.13 3.37 -0.15
CA ASP A 18 -13.53 3.43 -0.63
C ASP A 18 -14.16 2.02 -0.74
N ALA A 19 -13.43 1.09 -1.35
CA ALA A 19 -13.88 -0.28 -1.52
C ALA A 19 -14.06 -1.00 -0.17
N MET A 20 -13.11 -0.84 0.76
CA MET A 20 -13.19 -1.41 2.11
C MET A 20 -14.38 -0.85 2.90
N LEU A 21 -14.64 0.45 2.82
CA LEU A 21 -15.75 1.09 3.52
C LEU A 21 -17.12 0.59 3.02
N LYS A 22 -17.24 0.36 1.70
CA LYS A 22 -18.46 -0.16 1.05
C LYS A 22 -18.65 -1.66 1.22
N SER A 23 -17.58 -2.42 1.47
CA SER A 23 -17.66 -3.86 1.66
C SER A 23 -18.36 -4.22 2.98
N LYS A 24 -19.32 -5.14 2.90
CA LYS A 24 -20.00 -5.70 4.09
C LYS A 24 -19.10 -6.67 4.85
N ASP A 25 -18.20 -7.35 4.15
CA ASP A 25 -17.31 -8.34 4.74
C ASP A 25 -16.20 -7.68 5.57
N VAL A 26 -15.81 -6.46 5.22
CA VAL A 26 -14.86 -5.65 6.01
C VAL A 26 -15.60 -4.97 7.15
N THR A 27 -15.29 -5.39 8.37
CA THR A 27 -15.96 -4.96 9.60
C THR A 27 -15.12 -3.97 10.40
N LYS A 28 -13.79 -3.99 10.23
CA LYS A 28 -12.84 -3.10 10.90
C LYS A 28 -11.70 -2.77 9.92
N ILE A 29 -11.24 -1.52 9.91
CA ILE A 29 -10.16 -1.01 9.07
C ILE A 29 -9.19 -0.26 9.98
N SER A 30 -7.96 -0.74 10.09
CA SER A 30 -6.89 -0.01 10.78
C SER A 30 -5.98 0.67 9.77
N ILE A 31 -6.05 2.00 9.71
CA ILE A 31 -5.30 2.79 8.74
C ILE A 31 -4.00 3.26 9.39
N LEU A 32 -2.86 2.66 9.02
CA LEU A 32 -1.55 3.15 9.45
C LEU A 32 -1.13 4.31 8.54
N SER A 33 -0.99 5.50 9.12
CA SER A 33 -0.67 6.70 8.36
C SER A 33 0.22 7.64 9.14
N ARG A 34 1.09 8.38 8.43
CA ARG A 34 1.93 9.43 9.02
C ARG A 34 1.14 10.70 9.37
N ARG A 35 -0.05 10.84 8.79
CA ARG A 35 -0.91 12.03 8.88
C ARG A 35 -2.39 11.65 8.96
N PRO A 36 -3.28 12.56 9.40
CA PRO A 36 -4.73 12.32 9.35
C PRO A 36 -5.19 11.90 7.95
N VAL A 37 -6.26 11.10 7.90
CA VAL A 37 -6.84 10.58 6.66
C VAL A 37 -8.27 11.11 6.54
N PRO A 38 -8.49 12.27 5.90
CA PRO A 38 -9.80 12.92 5.86
C PRO A 38 -10.93 12.02 5.33
N MET A 39 -10.60 11.17 4.35
CA MET A 39 -11.54 10.22 3.76
C MET A 39 -12.10 9.19 4.74
N ALA A 40 -11.37 8.88 5.82
CA ALA A 40 -11.87 7.98 6.86
C ALA A 40 -13.04 8.61 7.64
N GLY A 41 -13.08 9.94 7.71
CA GLY A 41 -14.12 10.72 8.40
C GLY A 41 -14.38 10.21 9.81
N ASN A 42 -15.66 10.17 10.18
CA ASN A 42 -16.15 9.56 11.42
C ASN A 42 -16.74 8.15 11.16
N ASN A 43 -16.24 7.43 10.15
CA ASN A 43 -16.79 6.12 9.84
C ASN A 43 -16.45 5.12 10.98
N PRO A 44 -17.45 4.42 11.55
CA PRO A 44 -17.21 3.54 12.70
C PRO A 44 -16.32 2.33 12.37
N LYS A 45 -16.20 1.95 11.09
CA LYS A 45 -15.30 0.87 10.66
C LYS A 45 -13.84 1.33 10.60
N ALA A 46 -13.57 2.62 10.43
CA ALA A 46 -12.24 3.12 10.11
C ALA A 46 -11.57 3.75 11.33
N ASN A 47 -10.43 3.19 11.72
CA ASN A 47 -9.59 3.69 12.80
C ASN A 47 -8.24 4.14 12.25
N VAL A 48 -7.96 5.44 12.36
CA VAL A 48 -6.66 6.01 11.91
C VAL A 48 -5.66 5.92 13.04
N ILE A 49 -4.59 5.16 12.82
CA ILE A 49 -3.46 5.03 13.75
C ILE A 49 -2.32 5.85 13.19
N ILE A 50 -1.97 6.93 13.90
CA ILE A 50 -0.83 7.77 13.52
C ILE A 50 0.47 7.03 13.84
N HIS A 51 1.19 6.67 12.79
CA HIS A 51 2.44 5.93 12.85
C HIS A 51 3.43 6.63 11.91
N LYS A 52 4.48 7.22 12.48
CA LYS A 52 5.38 8.14 11.75
C LYS A 52 6.59 7.44 11.14
N ASP A 53 7.15 6.49 11.88
CA ASP A 53 8.30 5.71 11.49
C ASP A 53 7.85 4.30 11.12
N PHE A 54 8.06 3.88 9.87
CA PHE A 54 7.68 2.56 9.35
C PHE A 54 8.86 1.59 9.28
N GLU A 55 10.02 1.96 9.82
CA GLU A 55 11.16 1.04 10.01
C GLU A 55 10.93 0.12 11.21
N THR A 56 10.15 0.59 12.19
CA THR A 56 9.93 -0.06 13.47
C THR A 56 8.44 -0.14 13.77
N PHE A 57 8.00 -1.23 14.38
CA PHE A 57 6.60 -1.46 14.75
C PHE A 57 6.53 -1.78 16.23
N ASP A 58 6.29 -0.75 17.04
CA ASP A 58 6.22 -0.89 18.49
C ASP A 58 5.08 -1.84 18.92
N PRO A 59 5.23 -2.54 20.06
CA PRO A 59 4.18 -3.40 20.60
C PRO A 59 2.82 -2.68 20.76
N SER A 60 2.85 -1.38 21.05
CA SER A 60 1.63 -0.56 21.20
C SER A 60 0.89 -0.33 19.88
N VAL A 61 1.59 -0.35 18.74
CA VAL A 61 0.98 -0.31 17.40
C VAL A 61 0.45 -1.68 17.04
N LEU A 62 1.25 -2.73 17.27
CA LEU A 62 0.87 -4.12 16.97
C LEU A 62 -0.36 -4.57 17.76
N ALA A 63 -0.47 -4.18 19.03
CA ALA A 63 -1.64 -4.48 19.85
C ALA A 63 -2.96 -3.87 19.33
N LYS A 64 -2.91 -2.87 18.44
CA LYS A 64 -4.12 -2.29 17.83
C LYS A 64 -4.58 -3.07 16.60
N VAL A 65 -3.72 -3.94 16.08
CA VAL A 65 -3.90 -4.69 14.83
C VAL A 65 -3.66 -6.19 14.98
N ASP A 66 -3.66 -6.70 16.21
CA ASP A 66 -3.39 -8.10 16.56
C ASP A 66 -4.49 -9.08 16.13
N ASP A 67 -5.68 -8.55 15.86
CA ASP A 67 -6.83 -9.27 15.30
C ASP A 67 -6.97 -9.09 13.78
N ALA A 68 -5.98 -8.50 13.11
CA ALA A 68 -6.05 -8.26 11.67
C ALA A 68 -5.87 -9.53 10.84
N ASP A 69 -6.70 -9.66 9.79
CA ASP A 69 -6.67 -10.77 8.83
C ASP A 69 -5.67 -10.53 7.68
N GLY A 70 -5.25 -9.29 7.47
CA GLY A 70 -4.34 -8.93 6.40
C GLY A 70 -4.09 -7.43 6.30
N VAL A 71 -3.21 -7.07 5.37
CA VAL A 71 -2.84 -5.70 5.05
C VAL A 71 -2.85 -5.46 3.55
N VAL A 72 -3.39 -4.31 3.14
CA VAL A 72 -3.11 -3.74 1.83
C VAL A 72 -2.04 -2.67 1.99
N TRP A 73 -0.84 -2.98 1.52
CA TRP A 73 0.31 -2.09 1.54
C TRP A 73 0.29 -1.21 0.29
N ALA A 74 -0.42 -0.08 0.37
CA ALA A 74 -0.48 0.93 -0.69
C ALA A 74 0.38 2.17 -0.37
N LEU A 75 1.25 2.10 0.65
CA LEU A 75 2.23 3.13 0.94
C LEU A 75 3.33 3.12 -0.13
N GLY A 76 3.47 4.25 -0.81
CA GLY A 76 4.49 4.47 -1.84
C GLY A 76 4.66 5.95 -2.12
N ILE A 77 5.69 6.27 -2.91
CA ILE A 77 5.99 7.63 -3.35
C ILE A 77 6.52 7.58 -4.78
N SER A 78 6.39 8.68 -5.52
CA SER A 78 7.04 8.79 -6.83
C SER A 78 8.56 8.87 -6.65
N GLN A 79 9.33 8.08 -7.40
CA GLN A 79 10.79 8.16 -7.43
C GLN A 79 11.32 9.57 -7.77
N THR A 80 10.51 10.41 -8.43
CA THR A 80 10.88 11.78 -8.81
C THR A 80 10.75 12.79 -7.68
N LYS A 81 10.15 12.40 -6.54
CA LYS A 81 9.85 13.30 -5.41
C LYS A 81 10.80 13.14 -4.22
N VAL A 82 11.73 12.18 -4.29
CA VAL A 82 12.60 11.79 -3.18
C VAL A 82 13.97 11.37 -3.71
N THR A 83 14.96 11.22 -2.82
CA THR A 83 16.24 10.64 -3.20
C THR A 83 16.12 9.15 -3.51
N LYS A 84 17.17 8.56 -4.11
CA LYS A 84 17.21 7.12 -4.39
C LYS A 84 17.12 6.30 -3.11
N GLU A 85 17.83 6.72 -2.07
CA GLU A 85 17.90 6.06 -0.76
C GLU A 85 16.53 6.12 -0.07
N GLU A 86 15.88 7.29 -0.07
CA GLU A 86 14.52 7.45 0.45
C GLU A 86 13.51 6.61 -0.33
N TYR A 87 13.66 6.53 -1.66
CA TYR A 87 12.79 5.71 -2.49
C TYR A 87 12.93 4.22 -2.16
N VAL A 88 14.16 3.72 -1.98
CA VAL A 88 14.43 2.34 -1.54
C VAL A 88 13.82 2.09 -0.17
N LYS A 89 14.04 2.99 0.77
CA LYS A 89 13.50 2.90 2.13
C LYS A 89 11.97 2.78 2.14
N ILE A 90 11.29 3.66 1.41
CA ILE A 90 9.82 3.69 1.34
C ILE A 90 9.26 2.48 0.60
N THR A 91 9.92 2.07 -0.49
CA THR A 91 9.39 1.07 -1.43
C THR A 91 9.75 -0.36 -1.05
N LYS A 92 10.88 -0.57 -0.38
CA LYS A 92 11.42 -1.89 -0.03
C LYS A 92 11.51 -2.07 1.47
N ASP A 93 12.19 -1.18 2.18
CA ASP A 93 12.56 -1.45 3.57
C ASP A 93 11.34 -1.37 4.51
N PHE A 94 10.48 -0.37 4.33
CA PHE A 94 9.22 -0.23 5.09
C PHE A 94 8.28 -1.44 4.93
N PRO A 95 7.92 -1.91 3.72
CA PRO A 95 7.08 -3.09 3.60
C PRO A 95 7.74 -4.35 4.16
N LEU A 96 9.07 -4.50 4.09
CA LEU A 96 9.77 -5.63 4.69
C LEU A 96 9.72 -5.60 6.23
N ALA A 97 9.95 -4.44 6.84
CA ALA A 97 9.80 -4.25 8.28
C ALA A 97 8.36 -4.55 8.74
N ALA A 98 7.38 -4.06 7.99
CA ALA A 98 5.97 -4.32 8.25
C ALA A 98 5.62 -5.80 8.12
N ALA A 99 6.06 -6.46 7.05
CA ALA A 99 5.81 -7.88 6.84
C ALA A 99 6.43 -8.73 7.95
N ALA A 100 7.66 -8.43 8.36
CA ALA A 100 8.31 -9.12 9.48
C ALA A 100 7.59 -8.90 10.82
N ALA A 101 7.01 -7.72 11.03
CA ALA A 101 6.23 -7.43 12.22
C ALA A 101 4.86 -8.15 12.20
N PHE A 102 4.14 -8.08 11.07
CA PHE A 102 2.81 -8.66 10.91
C PHE A 102 2.83 -10.19 10.78
N ALA A 103 3.94 -10.79 10.37
CA ALA A 103 4.10 -12.25 10.39
C ALA A 103 4.00 -12.85 11.81
N LYS A 104 4.09 -12.03 12.85
CA LYS A 104 3.91 -12.41 14.25
C LYS A 104 2.45 -12.36 14.71
N ILE A 105 1.55 -11.79 13.89
CA ILE A 105 0.12 -11.74 14.19
C ILE A 105 -0.46 -13.17 14.10
N PRO A 106 -1.25 -13.61 15.10
CA PRO A 106 -1.83 -14.95 15.11
C PRO A 106 -2.62 -15.26 13.83
N SER A 107 -2.29 -16.38 13.19
CA SER A 107 -2.94 -16.86 11.96
C SER A 107 -2.86 -18.39 11.89
N THR A 108 -3.69 -19.00 11.05
CA THR A 108 -3.76 -20.46 10.86
C THR A 108 -3.52 -20.83 9.40
N ASP A 109 -3.30 -22.11 9.11
CA ASP A 109 -3.14 -22.56 7.72
C ASP A 109 -4.46 -22.45 6.92
N GLU A 110 -5.61 -22.54 7.61
CA GLU A 110 -6.94 -22.32 7.02
C GLU A 110 -7.25 -20.83 6.81
N LYS A 111 -6.70 -19.97 7.66
CA LYS A 111 -6.89 -18.51 7.62
C LYS A 111 -5.53 -17.80 7.75
N PRO A 112 -4.70 -17.86 6.70
CA PRO A 112 -3.40 -17.20 6.71
C PRO A 112 -3.56 -15.69 6.67
N PHE A 113 -2.66 -14.98 7.35
CA PHE A 113 -2.57 -13.53 7.23
C PHE A 113 -2.16 -13.15 5.80
N ARG A 114 -2.85 -12.20 5.18
CA ARG A 114 -2.58 -11.80 3.78
C ARG A 114 -1.91 -10.44 3.69
N PHE A 115 -0.68 -10.40 3.21
CA PHE A 115 0.07 -9.19 2.91
C PHE A 115 0.01 -8.90 1.41
N VAL A 116 -0.81 -7.90 1.03
CA VAL A 116 -0.95 -7.46 -0.37
C VAL A 116 -0.06 -6.25 -0.61
N TYR A 117 1.04 -6.44 -1.33
CA TYR A 117 1.95 -5.37 -1.71
C TYR A 117 1.52 -4.71 -3.03
N VAL A 118 1.26 -3.41 -3.00
CA VAL A 118 0.99 -2.62 -4.21
C VAL A 118 2.32 -2.22 -4.86
N SER A 119 2.72 -3.03 -5.84
CA SER A 119 3.89 -2.81 -6.66
C SER A 119 3.55 -1.87 -7.83
N SER A 120 4.07 -2.13 -9.02
CA SER A 120 3.70 -1.46 -10.26
C SER A 120 4.01 -2.36 -11.45
N GLY A 121 3.34 -2.14 -12.57
CA GLY A 121 3.84 -2.67 -13.83
C GLY A 121 5.23 -2.09 -14.14
N GLY A 122 6.08 -2.89 -14.78
CA GLY A 122 7.51 -2.62 -14.93
C GLY A 122 8.40 -3.10 -13.77
N ALA A 123 7.82 -3.58 -12.66
CA ALA A 123 8.58 -4.27 -11.62
C ALA A 123 9.18 -5.59 -12.15
N THR A 124 10.48 -5.81 -11.92
CA THR A 124 11.18 -7.01 -12.42
C THR A 124 12.26 -7.49 -11.46
N ALA A 125 12.33 -8.81 -11.26
CA ALA A 125 13.37 -9.47 -10.47
C ALA A 125 14.72 -9.60 -11.24
N THR A 126 14.70 -9.36 -12.54
CA THR A 126 15.87 -9.47 -13.43
C THR A 126 16.04 -8.16 -14.20
N PRO A 127 16.53 -7.09 -13.55
CA PRO A 127 16.71 -5.80 -14.20
C PRO A 127 17.79 -5.89 -15.30
N GLY A 128 17.50 -5.28 -16.45
CA GLY A 128 18.44 -5.10 -17.55
C GLY A 128 18.84 -3.63 -17.71
N LEU A 129 19.63 -3.31 -18.74
CA LEU A 129 20.16 -1.96 -18.99
C LEU A 129 19.08 -0.88 -19.11
N PHE A 130 17.90 -1.23 -19.62
CA PHE A 130 16.77 -0.31 -19.84
C PHE A 130 15.70 -0.38 -18.75
N THR A 131 15.92 -1.15 -17.68
CA THR A 131 14.94 -1.24 -16.60
C THR A 131 14.88 0.08 -15.84
N PRO A 132 13.70 0.71 -15.71
CA PRO A 132 13.55 1.90 -14.90
C PRO A 132 13.93 1.62 -13.44
N TYR A 133 14.56 2.59 -12.78
CA TYR A 133 15.01 2.44 -11.39
C TYR A 133 13.87 2.01 -10.45
N TYR A 134 12.68 2.62 -10.59
CA TYR A 134 11.49 2.21 -9.82
C TYR A 134 11.15 0.73 -9.99
N GLY A 135 11.32 0.19 -11.19
CA GLY A 135 10.99 -1.20 -11.54
C GLY A 135 11.98 -2.19 -10.94
N ALA A 136 13.27 -1.85 -10.91
CA ALA A 136 14.29 -2.64 -10.23
C ALA A 136 14.03 -2.70 -8.72
N VAL A 137 13.84 -1.56 -8.06
CA VAL A 137 13.61 -1.50 -6.60
C VAL A 137 12.32 -2.19 -6.20
N LYS A 138 11.22 -2.01 -6.96
CA LYS A 138 9.96 -2.71 -6.69
C LYS A 138 10.10 -4.22 -6.90
N GLY A 139 10.84 -4.66 -7.93
CA GLY A 139 11.13 -6.07 -8.14
C GLY A 139 11.97 -6.69 -7.03
N GLU A 140 12.98 -5.98 -6.52
CA GLU A 140 13.73 -6.38 -5.32
C GLU A 140 12.80 -6.54 -4.10
N ALA A 141 11.88 -5.59 -3.89
CA ALA A 141 10.92 -5.64 -2.80
C ALA A 141 9.99 -6.86 -2.93
N GLU A 142 9.46 -7.14 -4.12
CA GLU A 142 8.62 -8.31 -4.37
C GLU A 142 9.36 -9.62 -4.09
N VAL A 143 10.62 -9.75 -4.54
CA VAL A 143 11.45 -10.93 -4.28
C VAL A 143 11.73 -11.08 -2.78
N ALA A 144 12.06 -10.00 -2.09
CA ALA A 144 12.35 -10.03 -0.66
C ALA A 144 11.10 -10.38 0.17
N LEU A 145 9.95 -9.81 -0.17
CA LEU A 145 8.67 -10.11 0.48
C LEU A 145 8.22 -11.55 0.21
N ALA A 146 8.43 -12.06 -1.01
CA ALA A 146 8.07 -13.44 -1.34
C ALA A 146 8.82 -14.48 -0.48
N LYS A 147 10.04 -14.16 -0.02
CA LYS A 147 10.82 -15.03 0.89
C LYS A 147 10.22 -15.14 2.29
N LEU A 148 9.33 -14.21 2.68
CA LEU A 148 8.65 -14.25 3.98
C LEU A 148 7.38 -15.10 3.97
N ARG A 149 7.00 -15.67 2.81
CA ARG A 149 5.81 -16.51 2.70
C ARG A 149 5.94 -17.78 3.53
N THR A 150 4.90 -18.07 4.29
CA THR A 150 4.72 -19.33 5.02
C THR A 150 3.30 -19.84 4.78
N SER A 151 2.96 -21.02 5.28
CA SER A 151 1.58 -21.53 5.20
C SER A 151 0.57 -20.64 5.94
N LYS A 152 1.03 -19.86 6.93
CA LYS A 152 0.21 -18.96 7.76
C LYS A 152 0.34 -17.48 7.37
N PHE A 153 1.30 -17.14 6.52
CA PHE A 153 1.56 -15.77 6.09
C PHE A 153 1.76 -15.71 4.58
N ASN A 154 0.72 -15.25 3.88
CA ASN A 154 0.71 -15.13 2.43
C ASN A 154 1.12 -13.74 2.00
N VAL A 155 2.01 -13.65 1.02
CA VAL A 155 2.41 -12.40 0.39
C VAL A 155 2.02 -12.44 -1.08
N GLU A 156 1.26 -11.43 -1.49
CA GLU A 156 0.80 -11.24 -2.86
C GLU A 156 1.26 -9.87 -3.35
N SER A 157 1.78 -9.78 -4.58
CA SER A 157 2.18 -8.51 -5.18
C SER A 157 1.25 -8.21 -6.35
N VAL A 158 0.57 -7.07 -6.28
CA VAL A 158 -0.26 -6.57 -7.38
C VAL A 158 0.54 -5.51 -8.14
N ARG A 159 0.52 -5.59 -9.48
CA ARG A 159 1.31 -4.73 -10.36
C ARG A 159 0.41 -3.85 -11.22
N PRO A 160 -0.30 -2.87 -10.63
CA PRO A 160 -1.08 -1.93 -11.43
C PRO A 160 -0.17 -1.11 -12.34
N MET A 161 -0.66 -0.80 -13.54
CA MET A 161 -0.02 0.16 -14.45
C MET A 161 -0.57 1.56 -14.18
N GLY A 162 -1.02 2.29 -15.20
CA GLY A 162 -1.76 3.53 -15.03
C GLY A 162 -3.09 3.25 -14.32
N VAL A 163 -3.26 3.81 -13.13
CA VAL A 163 -4.55 3.82 -12.42
C VAL A 163 -5.26 5.11 -12.80
N ASP A 164 -6.45 5.01 -13.39
CA ASP A 164 -7.23 6.16 -13.81
C ASP A 164 -8.35 6.47 -12.78
N PRO A 165 -8.29 7.62 -12.09
CA PRO A 165 -9.35 8.05 -11.17
C PRO A 165 -10.52 8.77 -11.85
N SER A 166 -10.51 8.95 -13.18
CA SER A 166 -11.49 9.77 -13.91
C SER A 166 -12.95 9.50 -13.52
N ASN A 167 -13.31 8.22 -13.39
CA ASN A 167 -14.66 7.76 -13.07
C ASN A 167 -14.86 7.39 -11.58
N HIS A 168 -13.93 7.75 -10.70
CA HIS A 168 -13.99 7.45 -9.26
C HIS A 168 -14.23 8.72 -8.43
N GLU A 169 -15.43 9.28 -8.47
CA GLU A 169 -15.77 10.56 -7.82
C GLU A 169 -15.44 10.60 -6.32
N ALA A 170 -15.67 9.49 -5.61
CA ALA A 170 -15.53 9.40 -4.16
C ALA A 170 -14.11 9.69 -3.65
N ILE A 171 -13.08 9.47 -4.47
CA ILE A 171 -11.68 9.65 -4.05
C ILE A 171 -11.08 10.98 -4.51
N LYS A 172 -11.69 11.65 -5.50
CA LYS A 172 -11.13 12.86 -6.13
C LYS A 172 -10.76 13.96 -5.13
N PRO A 173 -11.54 14.23 -4.05
CA PRO A 173 -11.17 15.24 -3.07
C PRO A 173 -9.95 14.89 -2.20
N TYR A 174 -9.53 13.62 -2.19
CA TYR A 174 -8.55 13.09 -1.24
C TYR A 174 -7.23 12.68 -1.87
N ILE A 175 -7.22 12.44 -3.19
CA ILE A 175 -6.01 12.06 -3.91
C ILE A 175 -5.11 13.27 -4.15
N PRO A 176 -3.77 13.11 -4.14
CA PRO A 176 -2.86 14.20 -4.48
C PRO A 176 -3.01 14.57 -5.95
N ASP A 177 -2.90 15.87 -6.27
CA ASP A 177 -2.78 16.30 -7.66
C ASP A 177 -1.53 15.64 -8.29
N PRO A 178 -1.68 14.86 -9.37
CA PRO A 178 -0.55 14.23 -10.05
C PRO A 178 0.37 15.26 -10.73
N GLY A 179 -0.07 16.51 -10.86
CA GLY A 179 0.72 17.63 -11.37
C GLY A 179 0.60 17.81 -12.88
N PHE A 180 1.08 18.97 -13.35
CA PHE A 180 0.89 19.45 -14.72
C PHE A 180 1.36 18.48 -15.81
N THR A 181 2.51 17.83 -15.63
CA THR A 181 3.10 16.93 -16.64
C THR A 181 2.23 15.69 -16.89
N TYR A 182 1.61 15.15 -15.85
CA TYR A 182 0.67 14.04 -15.97
C TYR A 182 -0.61 14.45 -16.69
N HIS A 183 -1.13 15.66 -16.39
CA HIS A 183 -2.30 16.22 -17.09
C HIS A 183 -2.00 16.46 -18.57
N ALA A 184 -0.83 17.00 -18.90
CA ALA A 184 -0.39 17.22 -20.28
C ALA A 184 -0.25 15.91 -21.06
N MET A 185 0.40 14.89 -20.48
CA MET A 185 0.48 13.56 -21.10
C MET A 185 -0.90 12.93 -21.29
N SER A 186 -1.78 13.07 -20.31
CA SER A 186 -3.16 12.56 -20.38
C SER A 186 -3.99 13.24 -21.47
N ALA A 187 -3.77 14.54 -21.71
CA ALA A 187 -4.45 15.28 -22.78
C ALA A 187 -3.96 14.85 -24.17
N VAL A 188 -2.66 14.58 -24.32
CA VAL A 188 -2.05 14.12 -25.58
C VAL A 188 -2.47 12.69 -25.92
N LEU A 189 -2.63 11.82 -24.92
CA LEU A 189 -3.00 10.42 -25.12
C LEU A 189 -4.50 10.18 -25.32
N GLY A 190 -5.33 11.23 -25.34
CA GLY A 190 -6.76 11.14 -25.60
C GLY A 190 -7.52 10.35 -24.54
N ARG A 191 -7.99 11.03 -23.50
CA ARG A 191 -8.99 10.44 -22.60
C ARG A 191 -10.35 10.48 -23.31
N SER A 192 -10.87 9.31 -23.69
CA SER A 192 -12.29 9.09 -23.99
C SER A 192 -13.09 8.99 -22.71
#